data_AF-A0A7V9CWN5-F1
#
_entry.id   AF-A0A7V9CWN5-F1
#
_cell.length_a   1.000
_cell.length_b   1.000
_cell.length_c   1.000
_cell.angle_alpha   90.00
_cell.angle_beta   90.00
_cell.angle_gamma   90.00
#
_symmetry.space_group_name_H-M   'P 1'
#
loop_
_entity.id
_entity.type
_entity.pdbx_description
1 polymer ?
#
loop_
_entity_poly.entity_id
_entity_poly.type
_entity_poly.pdbx_seq_one_letter_code
_entity_poly.pdbx_strand_id
1 'polypeptide(L)'
;MAQRTLAPVAPRPAAAVETPSRARRLVHRLFEPVDGASLAVFRMLFGAILLWEVWRYFTNDWIARYFIDPTFHFTYYGFGWVQPWPGNGMYWHFAALGVLAACIMVGFAYRIAAPLFFLGFTYVFLLEQARYLNHFYFVSILALLMAIVPAHRVWSLDRRLSGKNWPQTVPTWSLWLLRAQIGVVFVFASIAKWNGDWLRGQPLTMWIADRTDFPVIGGLFDEPHVGLFMSYSGLFLDLLVVPFLLIPFTRPFAFLAAFSFH
;
A
#
# COMPACT_ATOMS: atom_id res chain seq x y z
N MET A 1 -4.32 -81.20 -26.50
CA MET A 1 -4.35 -79.72 -26.58
C MET A 1 -5.38 -79.20 -25.59
N ALA A 2 -4.95 -78.70 -24.42
CA ALA A 2 -5.86 -78.17 -23.40
C ALA A 2 -5.82 -76.63 -23.45
N GLN A 3 -6.91 -76.00 -23.88
CA GLN A 3 -7.08 -74.55 -23.80
C GLN A 3 -7.39 -74.15 -22.36
N ARG A 4 -6.45 -73.45 -21.71
CA ARG A 4 -6.68 -72.75 -20.44
C ARG A 4 -7.48 -71.48 -20.72
N THR A 5 -8.76 -71.49 -20.34
CA THR A 5 -9.60 -70.29 -20.25
C THR A 5 -9.08 -69.39 -19.12
N LEU A 6 -8.53 -68.23 -19.47
CA LEU A 6 -8.17 -67.19 -18.50
C LEU A 6 -9.43 -66.48 -18.02
N ALA A 7 -9.61 -66.37 -16.71
CA ALA A 7 -10.72 -65.64 -16.09
C ALA A 7 -10.58 -64.12 -16.34
N PRO A 8 -11.70 -63.38 -16.44
CA PRO A 8 -11.66 -61.94 -16.68
C PRO A 8 -11.07 -61.19 -15.49
N VAL A 9 -10.17 -60.24 -15.79
CA VAL A 9 -9.56 -59.33 -14.81
C VAL A 9 -10.65 -58.42 -14.23
N ALA A 10 -10.85 -58.47 -12.91
CA ALA A 10 -11.80 -57.62 -12.23
C ALA A 10 -11.43 -56.12 -12.41
N PRO A 11 -12.40 -55.23 -12.63
CA PRO A 11 -12.13 -53.80 -12.77
C PRO A 11 -11.52 -53.26 -11.47
N ARG A 12 -10.43 -52.50 -11.58
CA ARG A 12 -9.82 -51.79 -10.45
C ARG A 12 -10.89 -50.91 -9.77
N PRO A 13 -11.02 -50.95 -8.44
CA PRO A 13 -11.92 -50.04 -7.74
C PRO A 13 -11.50 -48.60 -8.06
N ALA A 14 -12.46 -47.77 -8.47
CA ALA A 14 -12.25 -46.36 -8.70
C ALA A 14 -11.61 -45.75 -7.45
N ALA A 15 -10.44 -45.12 -7.61
CA ALA A 15 -9.75 -44.45 -6.51
C ALA A 15 -10.72 -43.46 -5.86
N ALA A 16 -10.93 -43.58 -4.55
CA ALA A 16 -11.75 -42.66 -3.80
C ALA A 16 -11.26 -41.23 -4.04
N VAL A 17 -12.13 -40.36 -4.55
CA VAL A 17 -11.82 -38.95 -4.76
C VAL A 17 -11.63 -38.32 -3.38
N GLU A 18 -10.38 -38.17 -2.94
CA GLU A 18 -10.08 -37.51 -1.68
C GLU A 18 -10.60 -36.06 -1.73
N THR A 19 -11.61 -35.77 -0.93
CA THR A 19 -12.14 -34.41 -0.79
C THR A 19 -11.01 -33.50 -0.31
N PRO A 20 -10.63 -32.44 -1.05
CA PRO A 20 -9.50 -31.61 -0.66
C PRO A 20 -9.74 -30.96 0.70
N SER A 21 -8.71 -30.97 1.55
CA SER A 21 -8.73 -30.34 2.87
C SER A 21 -9.10 -28.84 2.76
N ARG A 22 -9.63 -28.26 3.83
CA ARG A 22 -10.00 -26.82 3.87
C ARG A 22 -8.81 -25.93 3.49
N ALA A 23 -7.61 -26.28 3.91
CA ALA A 23 -6.37 -25.58 3.56
C ALA A 23 -6.09 -25.62 2.05
N ARG A 24 -6.23 -26.80 1.41
CA ARG A 24 -6.02 -26.96 -0.04
C ARG A 24 -7.02 -26.15 -0.86
N ARG A 25 -8.28 -26.06 -0.40
CA ARG A 25 -9.30 -25.20 -1.01
C ARG A 25 -8.99 -23.71 -0.87
N LEU A 26 -8.48 -23.27 0.29
CA LEU A 26 -8.09 -21.88 0.50
C LEU A 26 -6.90 -21.50 -0.39
N VAL A 27 -5.87 -22.34 -0.46
CA VAL A 27 -4.71 -22.13 -1.33
C VAL A 27 -5.16 -22.04 -2.79
N HIS A 28 -6.03 -22.95 -3.25
CA HIS A 28 -6.56 -22.89 -4.61
C HIS A 28 -7.22 -21.53 -4.92
N ARG A 29 -8.11 -21.05 -4.03
CA ARG A 29 -8.79 -19.75 -4.17
C ARG A 29 -7.83 -18.56 -4.24
N LEU A 30 -6.70 -18.63 -3.53
CA LEU A 30 -5.69 -17.57 -3.55
C LEU A 30 -4.96 -17.46 -4.90
N PHE A 31 -4.89 -18.53 -5.67
CA PHE A 31 -4.23 -18.55 -6.99
C PHE A 31 -5.22 -18.52 -8.17
N GLU A 32 -6.52 -18.53 -7.91
CA GLU A 32 -7.53 -18.32 -8.94
C GLU A 32 -7.34 -16.96 -9.62
N PRO A 33 -7.49 -16.90 -10.96
CA PRO A 33 -7.41 -15.65 -11.69
C PRO A 33 -8.64 -14.80 -11.44
N VAL A 34 -8.43 -13.54 -11.08
CA VAL A 34 -9.48 -12.52 -10.94
C VAL A 34 -9.15 -11.30 -11.79
N ASP A 35 -10.15 -10.50 -12.11
CA ASP A 35 -9.96 -9.25 -12.85
C ASP A 35 -8.89 -8.37 -12.17
N GLY A 36 -7.91 -7.95 -12.97
CA GLY A 36 -6.76 -7.18 -12.46
C GLY A 36 -6.90 -5.66 -12.64
N ALA A 37 -8.04 -5.15 -13.12
CA ALA A 37 -8.24 -3.72 -13.36
C ALA A 37 -7.96 -2.89 -12.10
N SER A 38 -8.49 -3.32 -10.94
CA SER A 38 -8.28 -2.62 -9.66
C SER A 38 -6.79 -2.54 -9.26
N LEU A 39 -6.01 -3.60 -9.52
CA LEU A 39 -4.56 -3.60 -9.28
C LEU A 39 -3.83 -2.67 -10.25
N ALA A 40 -4.25 -2.60 -11.51
CA ALA A 40 -3.68 -1.69 -12.48
C ALA A 40 -3.94 -0.23 -12.10
N VAL A 41 -5.16 0.11 -11.67
CA VAL A 41 -5.50 1.44 -11.16
C VAL A 41 -4.66 1.78 -9.94
N PHE A 42 -4.57 0.85 -8.97
CA PHE A 42 -3.73 1.03 -7.80
C PHE A 42 -2.28 1.33 -8.18
N ARG A 43 -1.70 0.56 -9.11
CA ARG A 43 -0.33 0.78 -9.62
C ARG A 43 -0.15 2.18 -10.21
N MET A 44 -1.11 2.64 -11.03
CA MET A 44 -1.07 3.96 -11.66
C MET A 44 -1.15 5.07 -10.62
N LEU A 45 -2.10 5.01 -9.69
CA LEU A 45 -2.24 6.00 -8.63
C LEU A 45 -1.04 6.01 -7.68
N PHE A 46 -0.54 4.83 -7.30
CA PHE A 46 0.66 4.71 -6.49
C PHE A 46 1.86 5.38 -7.16
N GLY A 47 2.16 5.02 -8.42
CA GLY A 47 3.25 5.66 -9.16
C GLY A 47 3.07 7.17 -9.34
N ALA A 48 1.85 7.65 -9.54
CA ALA A 48 1.55 9.08 -9.64
C ALA A 48 1.81 9.83 -8.32
N ILE A 49 1.38 9.27 -7.18
CA ILE A 49 1.65 9.85 -5.85
C ILE A 49 3.15 9.89 -5.56
N LEU A 50 3.89 8.83 -5.91
CA LEU A 50 5.34 8.80 -5.73
C LEU A 50 6.06 9.83 -6.60
N LEU A 51 5.62 10.01 -7.85
CA LEU A 51 6.17 11.01 -8.74
C LEU A 51 5.88 12.43 -8.23
N TRP A 52 4.67 12.66 -7.74
CA TRP A 52 4.28 13.92 -7.09
C TRP A 52 5.14 14.21 -5.86
N GLU A 53 5.41 13.19 -5.04
CA GLU A 53 6.26 13.36 -3.85
C GLU A 53 7.70 13.72 -4.24
N VAL A 54 8.28 13.02 -5.22
CA VAL A 54 9.60 13.38 -5.75
C VAL A 54 9.62 14.82 -6.27
N TRP A 55 8.60 15.22 -7.02
CA TRP A 55 8.47 16.60 -7.51
C TRP A 55 8.44 17.61 -6.36
N ARG A 56 7.67 17.37 -5.29
CA ARG A 56 7.65 18.22 -4.09
C ARG A 56 9.02 18.32 -3.43
N TYR A 57 9.79 17.23 -3.40
CA TYR A 57 11.14 17.24 -2.85
C TYR A 57 12.06 18.21 -3.60
N PHE A 58 11.92 18.29 -4.93
CA PHE A 58 12.63 19.27 -5.74
C PHE A 58 12.10 20.69 -5.54
N THR A 59 10.79 20.91 -5.60
CA THR A 59 10.23 22.28 -5.59
C THR A 59 10.29 22.98 -4.24
N ASN A 60 10.40 22.22 -3.14
CA ASN A 60 10.48 22.79 -1.78
C ASN A 60 11.90 22.81 -1.21
N ASP A 61 12.92 22.52 -2.03
CA ASP A 61 14.33 22.43 -1.62
C ASP A 61 14.60 21.44 -0.47
N TRP A 62 13.73 20.43 -0.33
CA TRP A 62 13.80 19.45 0.75
C TRP A 62 15.00 18.53 0.62
N ILE A 63 15.48 18.27 -0.60
CA ILE A 63 16.64 17.41 -0.82
C ILE A 63 17.89 18.01 -0.14
N ALA A 64 18.20 19.28 -0.39
CA ALA A 64 19.33 19.94 0.24
C ALA A 64 19.12 20.08 1.75
N ARG A 65 17.97 20.67 2.12
CA ARG A 65 17.63 20.95 3.52
C ARG A 65 17.68 19.72 4.42
N TYR A 66 17.35 18.53 3.89
CA TYR A 66 17.24 17.32 4.72
C TYR A 66 18.41 16.37 4.59
N PHE A 67 19.21 16.44 3.52
CA PHE A 67 20.23 15.42 3.25
C PHE A 67 21.60 15.96 2.81
N ILE A 68 21.73 17.27 2.52
CA ILE A 68 22.99 17.87 2.08
C ILE A 68 23.50 18.89 3.10
N ASP A 69 22.63 19.82 3.51
CA ASP A 69 22.99 20.90 4.43
C ASP A 69 23.23 20.43 5.88
N PRO A 70 22.49 19.43 6.43
CA PRO A 70 22.72 18.98 7.80
C PRO A 70 24.12 18.36 7.98
N THR A 71 24.78 18.72 9.07
CA THR A 71 26.10 18.17 9.43
C THR A 71 26.02 16.84 10.18
N PHE A 72 24.83 16.45 10.63
CA PHE A 72 24.58 15.23 11.39
C PHE A 72 23.20 14.66 11.05
N HIS A 73 23.13 13.33 10.93
CA HIS A 73 21.90 12.59 10.69
C HIS A 73 21.61 11.63 11.82
N PHE A 74 20.36 11.63 12.32
CA PHE A 74 19.93 10.65 13.31
C PHE A 74 19.59 9.36 12.61
N THR A 75 20.55 8.45 12.48
CA THR A 75 20.32 7.15 11.83
C THR A 75 19.55 6.18 12.73
N TYR A 76 18.76 5.29 12.14
CA TYR A 76 18.11 4.20 12.88
C TYR A 76 19.15 3.24 13.48
N TYR A 77 18.80 2.60 14.59
CA TYR A 77 19.62 1.56 15.22
C TYR A 77 19.98 0.45 14.21
N GLY A 78 21.27 0.13 14.09
CA GLY A 78 21.79 -0.84 13.11
C GLY A 78 22.03 -0.31 11.70
N PHE A 79 21.67 0.95 11.41
CA PHE A 79 21.80 1.60 10.10
C PHE A 79 22.75 2.81 10.10
N GLY A 80 23.67 2.89 11.07
CA GLY A 80 24.66 3.99 11.11
C GLY A 80 25.59 4.07 9.89
N TRP A 81 25.70 2.97 9.12
CA TRP A 81 26.44 2.91 7.86
C TRP A 81 25.69 3.53 6.67
N VAL A 82 24.39 3.80 6.81
CA VAL A 82 23.58 4.43 5.75
C VAL A 82 23.78 5.93 5.85
N GLN A 83 24.43 6.51 4.84
CA GLN A 83 24.76 7.94 4.79
C GLN A 83 24.28 8.54 3.47
N PRO A 84 23.93 9.83 3.42
CA PRO A 84 23.54 10.50 2.19
C PRO A 84 24.68 10.44 1.16
N TRP A 85 24.32 10.44 -0.12
CA TRP A 85 25.30 10.55 -1.18
C TRP A 85 26.00 11.93 -1.14
N PRO A 86 27.31 12.00 -1.36
CA PRO A 86 28.05 13.27 -1.27
C PRO A 86 27.69 14.21 -2.42
N GLY A 87 27.85 15.52 -2.17
CA GLY A 87 27.63 16.58 -3.15
C GLY A 87 26.23 16.52 -3.77
N ASN A 88 26.16 16.51 -5.10
CA ASN A 88 24.89 16.45 -5.82
C ASN A 88 24.28 15.05 -5.89
N GLY A 89 24.87 14.04 -5.25
CA GLY A 89 24.43 12.65 -5.33
C GLY A 89 22.96 12.44 -4.92
N MET A 90 22.49 13.18 -3.90
CA MET A 90 21.10 13.10 -3.46
C MET A 90 20.11 13.62 -4.51
N TYR A 91 20.45 14.66 -5.28
CA TYR A 91 19.60 15.12 -6.39
C TYR A 91 19.47 14.05 -7.47
N TRP A 92 20.57 13.39 -7.83
CA TRP A 92 20.55 12.29 -8.80
C TRP A 92 19.75 11.08 -8.29
N HIS A 93 19.84 10.77 -7.00
CA HIS A 93 19.05 9.70 -6.38
C HIS A 93 17.55 9.99 -6.45
N PHE A 94 17.12 11.20 -6.11
CA PHE A 94 15.71 11.60 -6.22
C PHE A 94 15.23 11.66 -7.67
N ALA A 95 16.06 12.12 -8.62
CA ALA A 95 15.73 12.06 -10.04
C ALA A 95 15.52 10.60 -10.51
N ALA A 96 16.38 9.68 -10.09
CA ALA A 96 16.23 8.25 -10.37
C ALA A 96 14.95 7.68 -9.75
N LEU A 97 14.59 8.05 -8.51
CA LEU A 97 13.32 7.67 -7.90
C LEU A 97 12.12 8.18 -8.69
N GLY A 98 12.18 9.41 -9.22
CA GLY A 98 11.13 9.96 -10.08
C GLY A 98 10.96 9.15 -11.37
N VAL A 99 12.05 8.81 -12.04
CA VAL A 99 12.02 7.95 -13.24
C VAL A 99 11.44 6.57 -12.90
N LEU A 100 11.88 5.95 -11.81
CA LEU A 100 11.37 4.66 -11.36
C LEU A 100 9.87 4.73 -11.02
N ALA A 101 9.40 5.79 -10.37
CA ALA A 101 8.00 6.03 -10.08
C ALA A 101 7.16 6.15 -11.37
N ALA A 102 7.65 6.89 -12.37
CA ALA A 102 7.01 6.99 -13.68
C ALA A 102 6.95 5.63 -14.38
N CYS A 103 8.03 4.85 -14.36
CA CYS A 103 8.08 3.48 -14.87
C CYS A 103 7.04 2.57 -14.18
N ILE A 104 6.92 2.64 -12.84
CA ILE A 104 5.88 1.92 -12.09
C ILE A 104 4.48 2.38 -12.53
N MET A 105 4.26 3.70 -12.65
CA MET A 105 2.98 4.31 -13.02
C MET A 105 2.50 3.86 -14.40
N VAL A 106 3.37 3.72 -15.39
CA VAL A 106 2.98 3.22 -16.73
C VAL A 106 3.16 1.71 -16.89
N GLY A 107 3.83 1.07 -15.93
CA GLY A 107 4.12 -0.36 -15.94
C GLY A 107 5.16 -0.72 -16.99
N PHE A 108 6.23 0.06 -17.07
CA PHE A 108 7.39 -0.15 -17.93
C PHE A 108 8.57 -0.66 -17.10
N ALA A 109 9.27 -1.67 -17.60
CA ALA A 109 10.34 -2.39 -16.91
C ALA A 109 9.96 -2.73 -15.46
N TYR A 110 8.69 -3.04 -15.20
CA TYR A 110 8.10 -2.99 -13.86
C TYR A 110 8.79 -3.95 -12.87
N ARG A 111 9.19 -5.13 -13.37
CA ARG A 111 9.90 -6.14 -12.59
C ARG A 111 11.29 -5.70 -12.12
N ILE A 112 11.84 -4.65 -12.72
CA ILE A 112 13.10 -4.02 -12.33
C ILE A 112 12.80 -2.73 -11.56
N ALA A 113 11.88 -1.90 -12.08
CA ALA A 113 11.57 -0.60 -11.53
C ALA A 113 11.00 -0.66 -10.09
N ALA A 114 10.07 -1.59 -9.81
CA ALA A 114 9.46 -1.69 -8.49
C ALA A 114 10.44 -2.12 -7.37
N PRO A 115 11.28 -3.17 -7.54
CA PRO A 115 12.33 -3.48 -6.57
C PRO A 115 13.34 -2.33 -6.36
N LEU A 116 13.79 -1.69 -7.45
CA LEU A 116 14.75 -0.58 -7.35
C LEU A 116 14.15 0.63 -6.63
N PHE A 117 12.88 0.95 -6.90
CA PHE A 117 12.18 2.01 -6.18
C PHE A 117 12.06 1.68 -4.69
N PHE A 118 11.68 0.44 -4.35
CA PHE A 118 11.61 -0.01 -2.96
C PHE A 118 12.96 0.20 -2.25
N LEU A 119 14.05 -0.27 -2.84
CA LEU A 119 15.39 -0.14 -2.25
C LEU A 119 15.80 1.34 -2.12
N GLY A 120 15.61 2.12 -3.18
CA GLY A 120 16.01 3.52 -3.20
C GLY A 120 15.18 4.40 -2.26
N PHE A 121 13.87 4.16 -2.15
CA PHE A 121 12.99 4.90 -1.24
C PHE A 121 13.23 4.47 0.22
N THR A 122 13.41 3.17 0.47
CA THR A 122 13.74 2.67 1.81
C THR A 122 15.09 3.19 2.28
N TYR A 123 16.08 3.30 1.38
CA TYR A 123 17.34 3.98 1.67
C TYR A 123 17.10 5.41 2.17
N VAL A 124 16.31 6.22 1.44
CA VAL A 124 15.98 7.59 1.85
C VAL A 124 15.28 7.62 3.21
N PHE A 125 14.34 6.70 3.46
CA PHE A 125 13.66 6.58 4.75
C PHE A 125 14.62 6.29 5.91
N LEU A 126 15.66 5.49 5.68
CA LEU A 126 16.65 5.09 6.70
C LEU A 126 17.70 6.16 7.01
N LEU A 127 17.83 7.19 6.17
CA LEU A 127 18.83 8.25 6.34
C LEU A 127 18.58 9.12 7.58
N GLU A 128 17.31 9.39 7.92
CA GLU A 128 16.98 10.40 8.93
C GLU A 128 15.76 10.02 9.77
N GLN A 129 16.01 9.49 10.96
CA GLN A 129 15.01 9.11 11.95
C GLN A 129 14.30 10.33 12.55
N ALA A 130 14.96 11.49 12.67
CA ALA A 130 14.31 12.69 13.21
C ALA A 130 13.16 13.19 12.31
N ARG A 131 13.11 12.72 11.06
CA ARG A 131 12.06 13.01 10.09
C ARG A 131 11.11 11.83 9.86
N TYR A 132 11.05 10.90 10.81
CA TYR A 132 10.16 9.76 10.71
C TYR A 132 8.71 10.19 10.43
N LEU A 133 8.15 9.60 9.38
CA LEU A 133 6.73 9.67 9.06
C LEU A 133 6.23 8.25 8.81
N ASN A 134 5.18 7.86 9.54
CA ASN A 134 4.52 6.57 9.36
C ASN A 134 4.05 6.34 7.91
N HIS A 135 3.69 7.40 7.18
CA HIS A 135 3.32 7.35 5.78
C HIS A 135 4.48 6.90 4.88
N PHE A 136 5.71 7.34 5.16
CA PHE A 136 6.88 6.93 4.38
C PHE A 136 7.27 5.50 4.68
N TYR A 137 7.17 5.09 5.95
CA TYR A 137 7.31 3.68 6.31
C TYR A 137 6.30 2.80 5.56
N PHE A 138 5.04 3.25 5.48
CA PHE A 138 4.00 2.57 4.72
C PHE A 138 4.29 2.52 3.22
N VAL A 139 4.81 3.59 2.63
CA VAL A 139 5.26 3.61 1.22
C VAL A 139 6.37 2.58 0.98
N SER A 140 7.36 2.46 1.87
CA SER A 140 8.41 1.44 1.77
C SER A 140 7.82 0.03 1.76
N ILE A 141 6.85 -0.27 2.64
CA ILE A 141 6.18 -1.58 2.64
C ILE A 141 5.37 -1.78 1.35
N LEU A 142 4.57 -0.80 0.93
CA LEU A 142 3.79 -0.92 -0.30
C LEU A 142 4.69 -1.10 -1.54
N ALA A 143 5.82 -0.40 -1.62
CA ALA A 143 6.78 -0.56 -2.70
C ALA A 143 7.35 -1.99 -2.75
N LEU A 144 7.66 -2.59 -1.59
CA LEU A 144 8.06 -4.00 -1.50
C LEU A 144 6.95 -4.93 -2.00
N LEU A 145 5.70 -4.72 -1.55
CA LEU A 145 4.58 -5.55 -1.99
C LEU A 145 4.33 -5.41 -3.51
N MET A 146 4.46 -4.21 -4.03
CA MET A 146 4.36 -3.94 -5.48
C MET A 146 5.47 -4.67 -6.25
N ALA A 147 6.70 -4.71 -5.74
CA ALA A 147 7.78 -5.48 -6.37
C ALA A 147 7.43 -6.99 -6.53
N ILE A 148 6.67 -7.55 -5.59
CA ILE A 148 6.24 -8.95 -5.59
C ILE A 148 5.05 -9.17 -6.54
N VAL A 149 4.04 -8.31 -6.44
CA VAL A 149 2.75 -8.43 -7.14
C VAL A 149 2.89 -8.25 -8.67
N PRO A 150 2.25 -9.09 -9.50
CA PRO A 150 2.36 -9.02 -10.97
C PRO A 150 1.49 -7.92 -11.61
N ALA A 151 1.56 -6.68 -11.10
CA ALA A 151 0.72 -5.57 -11.58
C ALA A 151 1.01 -5.13 -13.03
N HIS A 152 2.19 -5.48 -13.56
CA HIS A 152 2.54 -5.29 -14.98
C HIS A 152 1.75 -6.19 -15.93
N ARG A 153 0.96 -7.16 -15.47
CA ARG A 153 0.17 -8.01 -16.38
C ARG A 153 -1.07 -7.32 -16.96
N VAL A 154 -1.50 -6.22 -16.35
CA VAL A 154 -2.74 -5.51 -16.66
C VAL A 154 -2.47 -4.04 -16.92
N TRP A 155 -2.99 -3.53 -18.04
CA TRP A 155 -2.90 -2.15 -18.49
C TRP A 155 -1.50 -1.50 -18.35
N SER A 156 -0.46 -2.22 -18.77
CA SER A 156 0.94 -1.78 -18.65
C SER A 156 1.62 -1.63 -20.01
N LEU A 157 2.69 -0.83 -20.05
CA LEU A 157 3.54 -0.74 -21.22
C LEU A 157 4.32 -2.04 -21.48
N ASP A 158 4.79 -2.74 -20.43
CA ASP A 158 5.47 -4.04 -20.53
C ASP A 158 4.63 -5.05 -21.33
N ARG A 159 3.33 -5.11 -21.03
CA ARG A 159 2.41 -5.98 -21.75
C ARG A 159 2.32 -5.58 -23.21
N ARG A 160 2.11 -4.30 -23.50
CA ARG A 160 1.99 -3.76 -24.88
C ARG A 160 3.24 -4.03 -25.71
N LEU A 161 4.43 -3.79 -25.13
CA LEU A 161 5.71 -3.97 -25.80
C LEU A 161 6.11 -5.45 -25.95
N SER A 162 5.70 -6.31 -25.01
CA SER A 162 6.05 -7.74 -25.07
C SER A 162 5.38 -8.50 -26.22
N GLY A 163 4.31 -7.97 -26.81
CA GLY A 163 3.46 -8.67 -27.78
C GLY A 163 2.73 -9.90 -27.22
N LYS A 164 2.88 -10.21 -25.92
CA LYS A 164 2.27 -11.38 -25.28
C LYS A 164 0.82 -11.10 -24.92
N ASN A 165 -0.08 -11.98 -25.34
CA ASN A 165 -1.49 -11.96 -24.96
C ASN A 165 -1.69 -12.53 -23.56
N TRP A 166 -1.24 -11.80 -22.53
CA TRP A 166 -1.54 -12.18 -21.15
C TRP A 166 -3.04 -12.08 -20.86
N PRO A 167 -3.62 -12.95 -20.04
CA PRO A 167 -4.95 -12.68 -19.47
C PRO A 167 -4.96 -11.33 -18.74
N GLN A 168 -6.05 -10.58 -18.79
CA GLN A 168 -6.22 -9.33 -17.99
C GLN A 168 -6.56 -9.67 -16.53
N THR A 169 -5.98 -10.75 -16.01
CA THR A 169 -6.27 -11.30 -14.70
C THR A 169 -5.00 -11.43 -13.88
N VAL A 170 -5.15 -11.33 -12.57
CA VAL A 170 -4.09 -11.48 -11.57
C VAL A 170 -4.52 -12.55 -10.56
N PRO A 171 -3.59 -13.24 -9.89
CA PRO A 171 -4.00 -14.19 -8.86
C PRO A 171 -4.62 -13.46 -7.67
N THR A 172 -5.68 -14.02 -7.10
CA THR A 172 -6.45 -13.44 -5.98
C THR A 172 -5.58 -12.94 -4.81
N TRP A 173 -4.51 -13.66 -4.46
CA TRP A 173 -3.61 -13.28 -3.38
C TRP A 173 -2.99 -11.90 -3.59
N SER A 174 -2.78 -11.45 -4.83
CA SER A 174 -2.18 -10.15 -5.11
C SER A 174 -3.06 -8.99 -4.68
N LEU A 175 -4.38 -9.12 -4.85
CA LEU A 175 -5.34 -8.13 -4.38
C LEU A 175 -5.45 -8.16 -2.86
N TRP A 176 -5.53 -9.36 -2.27
CA TRP A 176 -5.66 -9.51 -0.83
C TRP A 176 -4.42 -9.09 -0.06
N LEU A 177 -3.23 -9.26 -0.64
CA LEU A 177 -1.98 -8.80 -0.04
C LEU A 177 -1.99 -7.28 0.18
N LEU A 178 -2.37 -6.52 -0.84
CA LEU A 178 -2.47 -5.05 -0.74
C LEU A 178 -3.64 -4.62 0.17
N ARG A 179 -4.80 -5.27 0.06
CA ARG A 179 -5.96 -4.99 0.93
C ARG A 179 -5.64 -5.25 2.40
N ALA A 180 -4.98 -6.37 2.69
CA ALA A 180 -4.57 -6.71 4.06
C ALA A 180 -3.58 -5.66 4.58
N GLN A 181 -2.59 -5.26 3.79
CA GLN A 181 -1.62 -4.24 4.20
C GLN A 181 -2.27 -2.88 4.48
N ILE A 182 -3.21 -2.43 3.65
CA ILE A 182 -4.00 -1.22 3.92
C ILE A 182 -4.84 -1.40 5.19
N GLY A 183 -5.46 -2.57 5.36
CA GLY A 183 -6.25 -2.91 6.54
C GLY A 183 -5.43 -2.85 7.84
N VAL A 184 -4.19 -3.33 7.82
CA VAL A 184 -3.27 -3.24 8.96
C VAL A 184 -3.07 -1.79 9.39
N VAL A 185 -2.85 -0.86 8.46
CA VAL A 185 -2.67 0.57 8.82
C VAL A 185 -3.91 1.11 9.53
N PHE A 186 -5.11 0.85 9.02
CA PHE A 186 -6.35 1.33 9.65
C PHE A 186 -6.61 0.69 11.02
N VAL A 187 -6.33 -0.62 11.18
CA VAL A 187 -6.44 -1.29 12.48
C VAL A 187 -5.49 -0.65 13.50
N PHE A 188 -4.23 -0.43 13.14
CA PHE A 188 -3.26 0.21 14.04
C PHE A 188 -3.57 1.69 14.28
N ALA A 189 -4.11 2.40 13.27
CA ALA A 189 -4.56 3.78 13.43
C ALA A 189 -5.73 3.88 14.42
N SER A 190 -6.65 2.91 14.38
CA SER A 190 -7.72 2.77 15.38
C SER A 190 -7.13 2.48 16.76
N ILE A 191 -6.26 1.46 16.90
CA ILE A 191 -5.58 1.11 18.17
C ILE A 191 -4.87 2.32 18.78
N ALA A 192 -4.15 3.11 17.99
CA ALA A 192 -3.45 4.29 18.46
C ALA A 192 -4.39 5.36 19.07
N LYS A 193 -5.67 5.37 18.65
CA LYS A 193 -6.71 6.28 19.14
C LYS A 193 -7.45 5.74 20.38
N TRP A 194 -7.20 4.50 20.81
CA TRP A 194 -7.70 3.96 22.07
C TRP A 194 -6.82 4.39 23.26
N ASN A 195 -6.69 5.69 23.45
CA ASN A 195 -5.96 6.28 24.57
C ASN A 195 -6.78 7.37 25.26
N GLY A 196 -6.46 7.66 26.52
CA GLY A 196 -7.24 8.59 27.34
C GLY A 196 -7.36 10.00 26.76
N ASP A 197 -6.33 10.49 26.06
CA ASP A 197 -6.32 11.86 25.53
C ASP A 197 -7.19 11.96 24.28
N TRP A 198 -7.12 10.96 23.40
CA TRP A 198 -7.98 10.88 22.21
C TRP A 198 -9.46 10.76 22.58
N LEU A 199 -9.79 9.92 23.56
CA LEU A 199 -11.18 9.75 24.02
C LEU A 199 -11.75 11.01 24.71
N ARG A 200 -10.87 11.92 25.16
CA ARG A 200 -11.25 13.25 25.67
C ARG A 200 -11.25 14.33 24.59
N GLY A 201 -10.99 13.98 23.34
CA GLY A 201 -10.97 14.93 22.22
C GLY A 201 -9.70 15.76 22.09
N GLN A 202 -8.70 15.56 22.97
CA GLN A 202 -7.61 16.53 23.15
C GLN A 202 -6.83 16.84 21.86
N PRO A 203 -6.39 15.86 21.05
CA PRO A 203 -5.60 16.18 19.85
C PRO A 203 -6.37 17.02 18.83
N LEU A 204 -7.63 16.65 18.57
CA LEU A 204 -8.45 17.36 17.57
C LEU A 204 -8.87 18.73 18.07
N THR A 205 -9.24 18.86 19.35
CA THR A 205 -9.53 20.17 19.94
C THR A 205 -8.34 21.12 19.80
N MET A 206 -7.11 20.63 20.06
CA MET A 206 -5.90 21.43 19.88
C MET A 206 -5.62 21.75 18.42
N TRP A 207 -5.74 20.79 17.50
CA TRP A 207 -5.44 21.00 16.07
C TRP A 207 -6.39 21.97 15.37
N ILE A 208 -7.65 21.99 15.78
CA ILE A 208 -8.67 22.84 15.16
C ILE A 208 -8.63 24.26 15.75
N ALA A 209 -8.26 24.42 17.03
CA ALA A 209 -8.08 25.74 17.64
C ALA A 209 -7.08 26.63 16.87
N ASP A 210 -6.09 26.02 16.22
CA ASP A 210 -5.10 26.71 15.38
C ASP A 210 -5.59 27.01 13.94
N ARG A 211 -6.83 26.63 13.58
CA ARG A 211 -7.38 26.67 12.20
C ARG A 211 -8.83 27.21 12.13
N THR A 212 -9.06 28.39 12.68
CA THR A 212 -10.39 29.05 12.69
C THR A 212 -10.65 29.94 11.48
N ASP A 213 -9.74 29.99 10.50
CA ASP A 213 -9.79 30.84 9.31
C ASP A 213 -10.82 30.41 8.24
N PHE A 214 -11.70 29.46 8.55
CA PHE A 214 -12.76 29.02 7.66
C PHE A 214 -14.00 29.92 7.72
N PRO A 215 -14.40 30.59 6.62
CA PRO A 215 -15.43 31.63 6.63
C PRO A 215 -16.86 31.13 6.93
N VAL A 216 -17.12 29.81 6.81
CA VAL A 216 -18.47 29.24 6.98
C VAL A 216 -18.58 28.33 8.21
N ILE A 217 -17.49 27.62 8.54
CA ILE A 217 -17.49 26.60 9.61
C ILE A 217 -16.54 26.94 10.78
N GLY A 218 -15.75 28.02 10.66
CA GLY A 218 -14.78 28.41 11.68
C GLY A 218 -15.41 28.70 13.04
N GLY A 219 -16.65 29.20 13.09
CA GLY A 219 -17.36 29.42 14.36
C GLY A 219 -17.78 28.14 15.09
N LEU A 220 -17.92 27.00 14.39
CA LEU A 220 -18.19 25.70 15.01
C LEU A 220 -16.93 25.12 15.68
N PHE A 221 -15.75 25.53 15.21
CA PHE A 221 -14.48 25.00 15.68
C PHE A 221 -14.09 25.48 17.08
N ASP A 222 -14.69 26.57 17.55
CA ASP A 222 -14.57 27.06 18.93
C ASP A 222 -15.43 26.26 19.93
N GLU A 223 -16.35 25.41 19.45
CA GLU A 223 -17.20 24.62 20.34
C GLU A 223 -16.46 23.39 20.91
N PRO A 224 -16.42 23.21 22.25
CA PRO A 224 -15.72 22.10 22.89
C PRO A 224 -16.16 20.70 22.40
N HIS A 225 -17.41 20.60 21.93
CA HIS A 225 -18.00 19.34 21.46
C HIS A 225 -17.54 18.93 20.06
N VAL A 226 -17.06 19.87 19.24
CA VAL A 226 -16.66 19.59 17.86
C VAL A 226 -15.35 18.82 17.81
N GLY A 227 -14.36 19.19 18.61
CA GLY A 227 -13.11 18.43 18.72
C GLY A 227 -13.34 17.00 19.26
N LEU A 228 -14.29 16.83 20.19
CA LEU A 228 -14.69 15.53 20.70
C LEU A 228 -15.38 14.69 19.61
N PHE A 229 -16.36 15.27 18.91
CA PHE A 229 -17.05 14.63 17.79
C PHE A 229 -16.05 14.17 16.72
N MET A 230 -15.15 15.05 16.27
CA MET A 230 -14.14 14.73 15.26
C MET A 230 -13.18 13.64 15.73
N SER A 231 -12.81 13.62 17.00
CA SER A 231 -12.00 12.55 17.58
C SER A 231 -12.69 11.19 17.51
N TYR A 232 -13.96 11.11 17.90
CA TYR A 232 -14.74 9.87 17.79
C TYR A 232 -15.01 9.49 16.34
N SER A 233 -15.30 10.44 15.46
CA SER A 233 -15.44 10.20 14.01
C SER A 233 -14.17 9.60 13.44
N GLY A 234 -12.99 10.12 13.77
CA GLY A 234 -11.70 9.56 13.34
C GLY A 234 -11.45 8.15 13.87
N LEU A 235 -11.79 7.89 15.14
CA LEU A 235 -11.69 6.54 15.75
C LEU A 235 -12.57 5.53 15.00
N PHE A 236 -13.84 5.86 14.79
CA PHE A 236 -14.80 4.98 14.13
C PHE A 236 -14.52 4.83 12.63
N LEU A 237 -14.04 5.88 11.97
CA LEU A 237 -13.60 5.82 10.58
C LEU A 237 -12.50 4.75 10.45
N ASP A 238 -11.44 4.85 11.24
CA ASP A 238 -10.33 3.89 11.17
C ASP A 238 -10.76 2.46 11.51
N LEU A 239 -11.67 2.30 12.47
CA LEU A 239 -12.17 0.99 12.87
C LEU A 239 -13.07 0.35 11.80
N LEU A 240 -13.93 1.14 11.14
CA LEU A 240 -15.04 0.64 10.33
C LEU A 240 -14.79 0.73 8.82
N VAL A 241 -13.86 1.57 8.36
CA VAL A 241 -13.63 1.76 6.92
C VAL A 241 -13.23 0.47 6.21
N VAL A 242 -12.36 -0.35 6.84
CA VAL A 242 -11.91 -1.62 6.27
C VAL A 242 -13.05 -2.64 6.14
N PRO A 243 -13.80 -3.01 7.21
CA PRO A 243 -14.93 -3.93 7.06
C PRO A 243 -16.00 -3.40 6.10
N PHE A 244 -16.23 -2.08 6.05
CA PHE A 244 -17.21 -1.49 5.14
C PHE A 244 -16.73 -1.51 3.68
N LEU A 245 -15.44 -1.39 3.41
CA LEU A 245 -14.90 -1.55 2.05
C LEU A 245 -14.95 -3.01 1.56
N LEU A 246 -14.86 -3.98 2.48
CA LEU A 246 -14.93 -5.40 2.13
C LEU A 246 -16.34 -5.85 1.77
N ILE A 247 -17.36 -5.31 2.45
CA ILE A 247 -18.76 -5.64 2.23
C ILE A 247 -19.33 -4.81 1.06
N PRO A 248 -19.79 -5.41 -0.05
CA PRO A 248 -20.13 -4.68 -1.26
C PRO A 248 -21.16 -3.55 -1.09
N PHE A 249 -22.18 -3.75 -0.25
CA PHE A 249 -23.26 -2.77 -0.06
C PHE A 249 -22.83 -1.57 0.78
N THR A 250 -21.80 -1.69 1.63
CA THR A 250 -21.32 -0.60 2.49
C THR A 250 -20.19 0.22 1.85
N ARG A 251 -19.64 -0.22 0.71
CA ARG A 251 -18.53 0.48 0.01
C ARG A 251 -18.80 1.96 -0.29
N PRO A 252 -19.96 2.38 -0.84
CA PRO A 252 -20.19 3.79 -1.14
C PRO A 252 -20.16 4.66 0.12
N PHE A 253 -20.70 4.15 1.23
CA PHE A 253 -20.68 4.83 2.52
C PHE A 253 -19.27 4.94 3.09
N ALA A 254 -18.45 3.90 2.95
CA ALA A 254 -17.05 3.95 3.35
C ALA A 254 -16.25 5.00 2.55
N PHE A 255 -16.46 5.07 1.24
CA PHE A 255 -15.83 6.09 0.40
C PHE A 255 -16.29 7.49 0.82
N LEU A 256 -17.60 7.72 0.98
CA LEU A 256 -18.13 9.01 1.40
C LEU A 256 -17.55 9.45 2.76
N ALA A 257 -17.50 8.54 3.73
CA ALA A 257 -16.94 8.83 5.05
C ALA A 257 -15.44 9.14 4.98
N ALA A 258 -14.66 8.37 4.20
CA ALA A 258 -13.23 8.62 4.02
C ALA A 258 -12.93 9.96 3.33
N PHE A 259 -13.71 10.31 2.30
CA PHE A 259 -13.58 11.59 1.59
C PHE A 259 -14.04 12.79 2.41
N SER A 260 -15.08 12.64 3.26
CA SER A 260 -15.60 13.76 4.05
C SER A 260 -14.73 14.11 5.26
N PHE A 261 -13.88 13.18 5.69
CA PHE A 261 -13.03 13.36 6.87
C PHE A 261 -11.66 13.99 6.57
N HIS A 262 -11.22 13.99 5.31
CA HIS A 262 -9.93 14.54 4.86
C HIS A 262 -10.13 15.83 4.08
#